data_AF-A0A7K0MYF1-F1
#
_entry.id   AF-A0A7K0MYF1-F1
#
_cell.length_a   1.000
_cell.length_b   1.000
_cell.length_c   1.000
_cell.angle_alpha   90.00
_cell.angle_beta   90.00
_cell.angle_gamma   90.00
#
_symmetry.space_group_name_H-M   'P 1'
#
loop_
_entity.id
_entity.type
_entity.pdbx_description
1 polymer ?
#
loop_
_entity_poly.entity_id
_entity_poly.type
_entity_poly.pdbx_seq_one_letter_code
_entity_poly.pdbx_strand_id
1 'polypeptide(L)'
;EAIHGNILGKSPKSRWGEDLIGMVCSIPLGFSYKPHRASHMRHHAYTNQPGRDPDLYTDGPLSELPLKWLSIQFVSEILPLLAFVPSSRRLIPSRIKGGLRADSGSKSAGLQQLRFWIFTHGILLIAFLLGVGWPALLLWYLPAKIQSFWLTFIFAWYPHHPASKVGRYVDTRVAVFRGSRFIIRGHDHHAMHHLFPRVPHYRLRALWADLAEEMVPKGVRSEGRALGATGPVVW
;
A
#
# COMPACT_ATOMS: atom_id res chain seq x y z
N GLU A 1 7.88 -0.18 7.18
CA GLU A 1 9.27 -0.32 7.68
C GLU A 1 10.24 -1.05 6.74
N ALA A 2 10.08 -2.36 6.50
CA ALA A 2 11.06 -3.14 5.72
C ALA A 2 11.33 -2.57 4.30
N ILE A 3 10.28 -2.07 3.65
CA ILE A 3 10.34 -1.40 2.34
C ILE A 3 11.37 -0.28 2.33
N HIS A 4 11.34 0.55 3.38
CA HIS A 4 12.21 1.69 3.57
C HIS A 4 13.56 1.34 4.19
N GLY A 5 13.72 0.13 4.72
CA GLY A 5 14.96 -0.34 5.36
C GLY A 5 15.15 0.17 6.79
N ASN A 6 14.05 0.31 7.53
CA ASN A 6 14.03 0.93 8.87
C ASN A 6 14.21 -0.08 10.02
N ILE A 7 14.43 -1.36 9.74
CA ILE A 7 14.48 -2.41 10.77
C ILE A 7 15.93 -2.68 11.20
N LEU A 8 16.82 -2.96 10.24
CA LEU A 8 18.21 -3.35 10.47
C LEU A 8 19.22 -2.28 10.05
N GLY A 9 18.75 -1.12 9.58
CA GLY A 9 19.58 0.06 9.35
C GLY A 9 20.06 0.26 7.90
N LYS A 10 21.12 1.07 7.73
CA LYS A 10 21.54 1.64 6.43
C LYS A 10 22.60 0.82 5.67
N SER A 11 23.14 -0.25 6.27
CA SER A 11 24.21 -1.02 5.64
C SER A 11 23.68 -1.83 4.45
N PRO A 12 24.34 -1.85 3.28
CA PRO A 12 23.98 -2.77 2.21
C PRO A 12 23.94 -4.23 2.68
N LYS A 13 24.76 -4.59 3.67
CA LYS A 13 24.80 -5.92 4.27
C LYS A 13 23.54 -6.26 5.08
N SER A 14 22.75 -5.29 5.53
CA SER A 14 21.49 -5.55 6.26
C SER A 14 20.28 -5.70 5.33
N ARG A 15 20.43 -5.41 4.02
CA ARG A 15 19.32 -5.42 3.07
C ARG A 15 18.66 -6.78 2.92
N TRP A 16 19.43 -7.88 2.97
CA TRP A 16 18.87 -9.22 2.88
C TRP A 16 17.92 -9.51 4.06
N GLY A 17 18.24 -9.01 5.26
CA GLY A 17 17.41 -9.19 6.45
C GLY A 17 16.13 -8.35 6.39
N GLU A 18 16.21 -7.13 5.85
CA GLU A 18 15.03 -6.30 5.54
C GLU A 18 14.10 -7.00 4.54
N ASP A 19 14.69 -7.57 3.48
CA ASP A 19 13.95 -8.30 2.46
C ASP A 19 13.29 -9.55 3.04
N LEU A 20 14.02 -10.33 3.87
CA LEU A 20 13.48 -11.53 4.50
C LEU A 20 12.32 -11.21 5.44
N ILE A 21 12.49 -10.24 6.34
CA ILE A 21 11.43 -9.80 7.26
C ILE A 21 10.23 -9.29 6.45
N GLY A 22 10.48 -8.49 5.41
CA GLY A 22 9.46 -7.99 4.51
C GLY A 22 8.67 -9.10 3.81
N MET A 23 9.35 -10.13 3.30
CA MET A 23 8.71 -11.29 2.66
C MET A 23 7.88 -12.11 3.63
N VAL A 24 8.40 -12.39 4.83
CA VAL A 24 7.65 -13.13 5.87
C VAL A 24 6.41 -12.36 6.28
N CYS A 25 6.53 -11.05 6.51
CA CYS A 25 5.40 -10.20 6.85
C CYS A 25 4.40 -10.02 5.70
N SER A 26 4.77 -10.26 4.43
CA SER A 26 3.85 -10.12 3.30
C SER A 26 2.93 -11.33 3.11
N ILE A 27 3.28 -12.50 3.67
CA ILE A 27 2.45 -13.71 3.66
C ILE A 27 1.08 -13.47 4.31
N PRO A 28 0.98 -12.99 5.58
CA PRO A 28 -0.32 -12.69 6.18
C PRO A 28 -1.02 -11.49 5.55
N LEU A 29 -0.32 -10.66 4.77
CA LEU A 29 -0.91 -9.52 4.06
C LEU A 29 -1.47 -9.88 2.67
N GLY A 30 -1.13 -11.05 2.13
CA GLY A 30 -1.70 -11.55 0.87
C GLY A 30 -1.15 -10.87 -0.40
N PHE A 31 0.01 -10.22 -0.34
CA PHE A 31 0.68 -9.66 -1.52
C PHE A 31 2.20 -9.88 -1.49
N SER A 32 2.85 -9.77 -2.65
CA SER A 32 4.29 -9.98 -2.78
C SER A 32 5.10 -8.75 -2.32
N TYR A 33 6.04 -8.95 -1.40
CA TYR A 33 6.87 -7.88 -0.84
C TYR A 33 7.66 -7.09 -1.88
N LYS A 34 8.35 -7.76 -2.82
CA LYS A 34 9.27 -7.10 -3.75
C LYS A 34 8.55 -6.20 -4.78
N PRO A 35 7.49 -6.68 -5.47
CA PRO A 35 6.65 -5.83 -6.29
C PRO A 35 6.04 -4.67 -5.51
N HIS A 36 5.51 -4.93 -4.30
CA HIS A 36 4.94 -3.86 -3.47
C HIS A 36 5.99 -2.82 -3.07
N ARG A 37 7.21 -3.23 -2.70
CA ARG A 37 8.33 -2.30 -2.43
C ARG A 37 8.60 -1.40 -3.63
N ALA A 38 8.68 -1.97 -4.84
CA ALA A 38 8.94 -1.19 -6.04
C ALA A 38 7.81 -0.19 -6.33
N SER A 39 6.55 -0.64 -6.21
CA SER A 39 5.36 0.20 -6.36
C SER A 39 5.34 1.33 -5.33
N HIS A 40 5.55 1.01 -4.05
CA HIS A 40 5.58 1.97 -2.95
C HIS A 40 6.68 3.04 -3.13
N MET A 41 7.87 2.65 -3.59
CA MET A 41 8.93 3.63 -3.89
C MET A 41 8.58 4.52 -5.09
N ARG A 42 7.86 3.99 -6.08
CA ARG A 42 7.35 4.77 -7.22
C ARG A 42 6.27 5.76 -6.77
N HIS A 43 5.38 5.34 -5.88
CA HIS A 43 4.40 6.20 -5.23
C HIS A 43 5.09 7.35 -4.48
N HIS A 44 6.12 7.09 -3.67
CA HIS A 44 6.91 8.15 -3.01
C HIS A 44 7.54 9.14 -3.98
N ALA A 45 8.00 8.65 -5.14
CA ALA A 45 8.65 9.50 -6.14
C ALA A 45 7.66 10.36 -6.96
N TYR A 46 6.43 9.89 -7.13
CA TYR A 46 5.46 10.47 -8.06
C TYR A 46 4.08 10.68 -7.44
N THR A 47 4.00 10.88 -6.13
CA THR A 47 2.74 10.99 -5.38
C THR A 47 1.76 11.94 -6.07
N ASN A 48 0.52 11.49 -6.24
CA ASN A 48 -0.59 12.16 -6.91
C ASN A 48 -0.38 12.51 -8.39
N GLN A 49 0.66 11.99 -9.07
CA GLN A 49 0.89 12.27 -10.50
C GLN A 49 0.15 11.27 -11.41
N PRO A 50 -0.76 11.74 -12.29
CA PRO A 50 -1.49 10.87 -13.23
C PRO A 50 -0.57 10.01 -14.10
N GLY A 51 -0.89 8.72 -14.17
CA GLY A 51 -0.14 7.74 -14.97
C GLY A 51 1.25 7.37 -14.44
N ARG A 52 1.68 7.94 -13.30
CA ARG A 52 2.98 7.63 -12.67
C ARG A 52 2.84 7.08 -11.27
N ASP A 53 1.93 7.62 -10.48
CA ASP A 53 1.59 7.11 -9.17
C ASP A 53 0.76 5.82 -9.29
N PRO A 54 1.25 4.67 -8.80
CA PRO A 54 0.48 3.43 -8.82
C PRO A 54 -0.73 3.45 -7.88
N ASP A 55 -0.78 4.33 -6.88
CA ASP A 55 -1.85 4.34 -5.87
C ASP A 55 -2.97 5.34 -6.20
N LEU A 56 -2.75 6.23 -7.19
CA LEU A 56 -3.71 7.26 -7.58
C LEU A 56 -5.05 6.69 -8.10
N TYR A 57 -5.10 5.43 -8.54
CA TYR A 57 -6.38 4.79 -8.90
C TYR A 57 -7.39 4.79 -7.73
N THR A 58 -6.90 4.88 -6.48
CA THR A 58 -7.76 4.91 -5.29
C THR A 58 -8.48 6.23 -5.11
N ASP A 59 -7.97 7.33 -5.69
CA ASP A 59 -8.54 8.66 -5.52
C ASP A 59 -10.01 8.74 -5.97
N GLY A 60 -10.74 9.68 -5.39
CA GLY A 60 -12.17 9.91 -5.62
C GLY A 60 -12.98 9.82 -4.33
N PRO A 61 -14.33 9.85 -4.43
CA PRO A 61 -15.22 9.74 -3.29
C PRO A 61 -15.03 8.44 -2.50
N LEU A 62 -15.17 8.52 -1.17
CA LEU A 62 -15.07 7.36 -0.27
C LEU A 62 -16.02 6.21 -0.67
N SER A 63 -17.21 6.53 -1.18
CA SER A 63 -18.21 5.56 -1.62
C SER A 63 -17.75 4.68 -2.78
N GLU A 64 -16.75 5.11 -3.57
CA GLU A 64 -16.21 4.33 -4.69
C GLU A 64 -15.12 3.34 -4.28
N LEU A 65 -14.51 3.51 -3.09
CA LEU A 65 -13.39 2.68 -2.65
C LEU A 65 -13.69 1.18 -2.61
N PRO A 66 -14.85 0.71 -2.10
CA PRO A 66 -15.14 -0.72 -2.08
C PRO A 66 -15.11 -1.34 -3.48
N LEU A 67 -15.67 -0.64 -4.48
CA LEU A 67 -15.69 -1.12 -5.87
C LEU A 67 -14.29 -1.11 -6.49
N LYS A 68 -13.50 -0.07 -6.25
CA LYS A 68 -12.10 0.02 -6.71
C LYS A 68 -11.24 -1.10 -6.11
N TRP A 69 -11.39 -1.35 -4.81
CA TRP A 69 -10.71 -2.45 -4.12
C TRP A 69 -11.14 -3.81 -4.67
N LEU A 70 -12.45 -4.07 -4.82
CA LEU A 70 -12.96 -5.30 -5.41
C LEU A 70 -12.43 -5.52 -6.83
N SER A 71 -12.35 -4.45 -7.63
CA SER A 71 -11.79 -4.50 -8.98
C SER A 71 -10.33 -4.96 -8.96
N ILE A 72 -9.53 -4.48 -8.01
CA ILE A 72 -8.14 -4.91 -7.85
C ILE A 72 -8.02 -6.33 -7.36
N GLN A 73 -8.85 -6.75 -6.41
CA GLN A 73 -8.86 -8.16 -5.99
C GLN A 73 -9.19 -9.05 -7.19
N PHE A 74 -10.24 -8.73 -7.93
CA PHE A 74 -10.63 -9.48 -9.12
C PHE A 74 -9.49 -9.56 -10.15
N VAL A 75 -8.88 -8.42 -10.49
CA VAL A 75 -7.75 -8.36 -11.42
C VAL A 75 -6.56 -9.17 -10.90
N SER A 76 -6.24 -9.06 -9.60
CA SER A 76 -5.11 -9.75 -8.97
C SER A 76 -5.31 -11.26 -8.87
N GLU A 77 -6.56 -11.73 -8.81
CA GLU A 77 -6.87 -13.17 -8.77
C GLU A 77 -7.05 -13.78 -10.17
N ILE A 78 -7.63 -13.05 -11.12
CA ILE A 78 -7.94 -13.57 -12.45
C ILE A 78 -6.74 -13.49 -13.40
N LEU A 79 -5.98 -12.39 -13.39
CA LEU A 79 -4.86 -12.23 -14.33
C LEU A 79 -3.80 -13.34 -14.23
N PRO A 80 -3.41 -13.81 -13.03
CA PRO A 80 -2.51 -14.95 -12.91
C PRO A 80 -3.03 -16.22 -13.59
N LEU A 81 -4.35 -16.49 -13.53
CA LEU A 81 -4.96 -17.65 -14.20
C LEU A 81 -4.80 -17.58 -15.72
N LEU A 82 -4.94 -16.39 -16.30
CA LEU A 82 -4.75 -16.17 -17.74
C LEU A 82 -3.29 -16.36 -18.19
N ALA A 83 -2.33 -16.38 -17.27
CA ALA A 83 -0.94 -16.69 -17.58
C ALA A 83 -0.76 -18.15 -18.01
N PHE A 84 -1.60 -19.07 -17.50
CA PHE A 84 -1.55 -20.51 -17.81
C PHE A 84 -2.29 -20.88 -19.10
N VAL A 85 -3.19 -20.01 -19.59
CA VAL A 85 -3.92 -20.22 -20.85
C VAL A 85 -3.73 -18.99 -21.74
N PRO A 86 -2.60 -18.87 -22.48
CA PRO A 86 -2.25 -17.63 -23.18
C PRO A 86 -3.31 -17.14 -24.19
N SER A 87 -4.10 -18.04 -24.78
CA SER A 87 -5.21 -17.71 -25.67
C SER A 87 -6.32 -16.90 -24.98
N SER A 88 -6.51 -17.08 -23.67
CA SER A 88 -7.51 -16.37 -22.85
C SER A 88 -7.18 -14.88 -22.65
N ARG A 89 -5.94 -14.43 -22.93
CA ARG A 89 -5.55 -13.01 -22.87
C ARG A 89 -6.33 -12.12 -23.84
N ARG A 90 -6.99 -12.73 -24.84
CA ARG A 90 -7.92 -12.04 -25.75
C ARG A 90 -9.17 -11.53 -25.03
N LEU A 91 -9.58 -12.19 -23.95
CA LEU A 91 -10.76 -11.86 -23.14
C LEU A 91 -10.54 -10.66 -22.22
N ILE A 92 -9.29 -10.24 -21.99
CA ILE A 92 -8.99 -9.08 -21.14
C ILE A 92 -9.52 -7.81 -21.83
N PRO A 93 -10.46 -7.07 -21.20
CA PRO A 93 -10.99 -5.81 -21.73
C PRO A 93 -9.88 -4.80 -22.04
N SER A 94 -10.05 -4.01 -23.10
CA SER A 94 -9.09 -2.98 -23.53
C SER A 94 -8.77 -1.96 -22.44
N ARG A 95 -9.76 -1.61 -21.61
CA ARG A 95 -9.59 -0.73 -20.44
C ARG A 95 -8.61 -1.31 -19.40
N ILE A 96 -8.67 -2.62 -19.13
CA ILE A 96 -7.75 -3.31 -18.22
C ILE A 96 -6.35 -3.44 -18.85
N LYS A 97 -6.27 -3.71 -20.17
CA LYS A 97 -5.00 -3.72 -20.90
C LYS A 97 -4.27 -2.37 -20.85
N GLY A 98 -5.02 -1.25 -20.87
CA GLY A 98 -4.49 0.10 -20.70
C GLY A 98 -3.92 0.33 -19.30
N GLY A 99 -4.66 -0.04 -18.25
CA GLY A 99 -4.22 0.07 -16.85
C GLY A 99 -2.98 -0.78 -16.54
N LEU A 100 -2.92 -2.03 -17.02
CA LEU A 100 -1.76 -2.91 -16.86
C LEU A 100 -0.49 -2.41 -17.58
N ARG A 101 -0.65 -1.62 -18.64
CA ARG A 101 0.47 -1.00 -19.38
C ARG A 101 0.96 0.29 -18.70
N ALA A 102 0.05 1.04 -18.08
CA ALA A 102 0.40 2.24 -17.30
C ALA A 102 1.13 1.86 -16.00
N ASP A 103 0.66 0.81 -15.32
CA ASP A 103 1.28 0.21 -14.15
C ASP A 103 2.41 -0.76 -14.53
N SER A 104 3.28 -0.35 -15.46
CA SER A 104 4.36 -1.16 -16.05
C SER A 104 5.42 -1.60 -15.02
N GLY A 105 5.03 -2.45 -14.10
CA GLY A 105 5.93 -3.33 -13.39
C GLY A 105 6.75 -4.11 -14.42
N SER A 106 8.05 -4.23 -14.17
CA SER A 106 8.90 -5.04 -15.04
C SER A 106 8.35 -6.47 -15.16
N LYS A 107 8.70 -7.20 -16.23
CA LYS A 107 8.39 -8.64 -16.37
C LYS A 107 8.75 -9.43 -15.12
N SER A 108 9.84 -9.04 -14.44
CA SER A 108 10.27 -9.65 -13.18
C SER A 108 9.29 -9.41 -12.02
N ALA A 109 8.64 -8.25 -11.93
CA ALA A 109 7.62 -7.97 -10.93
C ALA A 109 6.38 -8.83 -11.15
N GLY A 110 5.92 -8.94 -12.41
CA GLY A 110 4.81 -9.83 -12.77
C GLY A 110 5.09 -11.30 -12.44
N LEU A 111 6.31 -11.79 -12.72
CA LEU A 111 6.71 -13.15 -12.37
C LEU A 111 6.75 -13.37 -10.85
N GLN A 112 7.22 -12.40 -10.07
CA GLN A 112 7.23 -12.47 -8.61
C GLN A 112 5.81 -12.48 -8.03
N GLN A 113 4.89 -11.70 -8.60
CA GLN A 113 3.49 -11.72 -8.22
C GLN A 113 2.84 -13.07 -8.55
N LEU A 114 3.09 -13.62 -9.74
CA LEU A 114 2.59 -14.95 -10.14
C LEU A 114 3.12 -16.06 -9.22
N ARG A 115 4.41 -16.04 -8.87
CA ARG A 115 5.00 -17.01 -7.93
C ARG A 115 4.36 -16.93 -6.55
N PHE A 116 4.15 -15.72 -6.05
CA PHE A 116 3.47 -15.51 -4.76
C PHE A 116 2.01 -16.01 -4.82
N TRP A 117 1.31 -15.74 -5.92
CA TRP A 117 -0.04 -16.23 -6.15
C TRP A 117 -0.11 -17.76 -6.14
N ILE A 118 0.77 -18.45 -6.89
CA ILE A 118 0.86 -19.92 -6.92
C ILE A 118 1.16 -20.46 -5.53
N PHE A 119 2.11 -19.85 -4.82
CA PHE A 119 2.51 -20.30 -3.49
C PHE A 119 1.35 -20.21 -2.48
N THR A 120 0.68 -19.05 -2.41
CA THR A 120 -0.42 -18.83 -1.47
C THR A 120 -1.62 -19.71 -1.76
N HIS A 121 -2.02 -19.85 -3.04
CA HIS A 121 -3.13 -20.71 -3.44
C HIS A 121 -2.78 -22.20 -3.33
N GLY A 122 -1.52 -22.56 -3.56
CA GLY A 122 -1.01 -23.91 -3.34
C GLY A 122 -1.09 -24.32 -1.87
N ILE A 123 -0.69 -23.44 -0.94
CA ILE A 123 -0.86 -23.67 0.50
C ILE A 123 -2.33 -23.83 0.86
N LEU A 124 -3.20 -22.96 0.33
CA LEU A 124 -4.63 -23.04 0.61
C LEU A 124 -5.23 -24.35 0.09
N LEU A 125 -4.90 -24.76 -1.12
CA LEU A 125 -5.32 -26.04 -1.71
C LEU A 125 -4.84 -27.22 -0.85
N ILE A 126 -3.56 -27.26 -0.49
CA ILE A 126 -3.00 -28.30 0.38
C ILE A 126 -3.73 -28.33 1.73
N ALA A 127 -4.04 -27.17 2.33
CA ALA A 127 -4.80 -27.10 3.56
C ALA A 127 -6.19 -27.75 3.43
N PHE A 128 -6.89 -27.52 2.32
CA PHE A 128 -8.16 -28.21 2.03
C PHE A 128 -7.98 -29.73 1.89
N LEU A 129 -6.95 -30.18 1.17
CA LEU A 129 -6.65 -31.60 1.00
C LEU A 129 -6.29 -32.29 2.32
N LEU A 130 -5.67 -31.57 3.26
CA LEU A 130 -5.32 -32.06 4.60
C LEU A 130 -6.45 -31.89 5.63
N GLY A 131 -7.64 -31.42 5.24
CA GLY A 131 -8.80 -31.25 6.13
C GLY A 131 -8.78 -30.01 7.02
N VAL A 132 -7.78 -29.13 6.88
CA VAL A 132 -7.62 -27.87 7.65
C VAL A 132 -7.89 -26.61 6.80
N GLY A 133 -8.54 -26.79 5.65
CA GLY A 133 -8.79 -25.72 4.69
C GLY A 133 -9.68 -24.60 5.22
N TRP A 134 -10.72 -24.94 6.00
CA TRP A 134 -11.60 -23.93 6.62
C TRP A 134 -10.86 -23.02 7.62
N PRO A 135 -10.08 -23.56 8.58
CA PRO A 135 -9.18 -22.74 9.38
C PRO A 135 -8.24 -21.86 8.55
N ALA A 136 -7.58 -22.39 7.53
CA ALA A 136 -6.68 -21.62 6.68
C ALA A 136 -7.39 -20.50 5.92
N LEU A 137 -8.60 -20.77 5.41
CA LEU A 137 -9.43 -19.80 4.72
C LEU A 137 -9.88 -18.67 5.66
N LEU A 138 -10.43 -19.02 6.83
CA LEU A 138 -11.08 -18.07 7.74
C LEU A 138 -10.11 -17.31 8.63
N LEU A 139 -8.94 -17.88 8.94
CA LEU A 139 -7.96 -17.27 9.86
C LEU A 139 -6.76 -16.64 9.16
N TRP A 140 -6.53 -16.94 7.88
CA TRP A 140 -5.44 -16.35 7.12
C TRP A 140 -5.90 -15.72 5.80
N TYR A 141 -6.49 -16.48 4.88
CA TYR A 141 -6.75 -15.98 3.53
C TYR A 141 -7.79 -14.86 3.51
N LEU A 142 -8.96 -15.07 4.13
CA LEU A 142 -10.02 -14.07 4.21
C LEU A 142 -9.60 -12.83 5.03
N PRO A 143 -8.96 -12.96 6.21
CA PRO A 143 -8.40 -11.82 6.92
C PRO A 143 -7.38 -11.02 6.08
N ALA A 144 -6.54 -11.66 5.27
CA ALA A 144 -5.63 -10.96 4.37
C ALA A 144 -6.38 -10.11 3.33
N LYS A 145 -7.50 -10.62 2.80
CA LYS A 145 -8.37 -9.84 1.88
C LYS A 145 -9.01 -8.65 2.58
N ILE A 146 -9.57 -8.83 3.76
CA ILE A 146 -10.17 -7.74 4.55
C ILE A 146 -9.10 -6.68 4.91
N GLN A 147 -7.94 -7.12 5.37
CA GLN A 147 -6.80 -6.25 5.67
C GLN A 147 -6.34 -5.47 4.44
N SER A 148 -6.39 -6.06 3.23
CA SER A 148 -6.01 -5.34 2.01
C SER A 148 -6.93 -4.15 1.73
N PHE A 149 -8.23 -4.25 2.00
CA PHE A 149 -9.15 -3.11 1.92
C PHE A 149 -8.77 -2.03 2.93
N TRP A 150 -8.46 -2.45 4.16
CA TRP A 150 -8.01 -1.54 5.20
C TRP A 150 -6.76 -0.77 4.76
N LEU A 151 -5.74 -1.45 4.21
CA LEU A 151 -4.54 -0.81 3.68
C LEU A 151 -4.84 0.15 2.52
N THR A 152 -5.70 -0.23 1.58
CA THR A 152 -6.16 0.66 0.50
C THR A 152 -6.77 1.94 1.08
N PHE A 153 -7.61 1.82 2.10
CA PHE A 153 -8.22 2.97 2.76
C PHE A 153 -7.19 3.84 3.50
N ILE A 154 -6.40 3.28 4.42
CA ILE A 154 -5.58 4.08 5.34
C ILE A 154 -4.21 4.50 4.79
N PHE A 155 -3.70 3.84 3.75
CA PHE A 155 -2.41 4.17 3.14
C PHE A 155 -2.54 4.82 1.78
N ALA A 156 -3.34 4.26 0.88
CA ALA A 156 -3.39 4.73 -0.51
C ALA A 156 -4.39 5.87 -0.70
N TRP A 157 -5.56 5.80 -0.06
CA TRP A 157 -6.60 6.82 -0.21
C TRP A 157 -6.55 7.92 0.84
N TYR A 158 -6.72 7.57 2.12
CA TYR A 158 -6.95 8.53 3.20
C TYR A 158 -5.83 9.58 3.30
N PRO A 159 -4.54 9.26 3.26
CA PRO A 159 -3.49 10.28 3.41
C PRO A 159 -3.37 11.24 2.22
N HIS A 160 -3.91 10.83 1.07
CA HIS A 160 -3.78 11.55 -0.20
C HIS A 160 -5.05 12.33 -0.54
N HIS A 161 -6.23 11.87 -0.12
CA HIS A 161 -7.51 12.46 -0.47
C HIS A 161 -7.57 13.99 -0.20
N PRO A 162 -7.97 14.83 -1.18
CA PRO A 162 -8.56 14.50 -2.49
C PRO A 162 -7.55 14.41 -3.66
N ALA A 163 -6.29 14.09 -3.37
CA ALA A 163 -5.17 13.91 -4.32
C ALA A 163 -4.98 15.03 -5.36
N SER A 164 -5.49 16.23 -5.08
CA SER A 164 -5.55 17.34 -6.05
C SER A 164 -4.25 18.14 -6.16
N LYS A 165 -3.27 17.86 -5.28
CA LYS A 165 -2.00 18.57 -5.23
C LYS A 165 -0.84 17.61 -5.46
N VAL A 166 0.12 18.07 -6.26
CA VAL A 166 1.41 17.40 -6.46
C VAL A 166 2.48 18.31 -5.89
N GLY A 167 3.32 17.79 -5.01
CA GLY A 167 4.46 18.53 -4.48
C GLY A 167 4.88 18.04 -3.10
N ARG A 168 6.18 18.12 -2.84
CA ARG A 168 6.86 17.52 -1.68
C ARG A 168 6.17 17.71 -0.32
N TYR A 169 5.55 18.87 -0.08
CA TYR A 169 4.92 19.20 1.20
C TYR A 169 3.39 19.10 1.16
N VAL A 170 2.78 19.01 -0.01
CA VAL A 170 1.34 19.25 -0.20
C VAL A 170 0.58 18.04 -0.73
N ASP A 171 1.29 17.00 -1.16
CA ASP A 171 0.72 15.77 -1.75
C ASP A 171 0.11 14.81 -0.73
N THR A 172 0.39 15.02 0.56
CA THR A 172 -0.01 14.20 1.70
C THR A 172 -0.35 15.05 2.92
N ARG A 173 -0.80 14.42 4.01
CA ARG A 173 -1.23 15.12 5.23
C ARG A 173 -0.77 14.50 6.54
N VAL A 174 -0.81 15.31 7.58
CA VAL A 174 -0.90 14.88 8.98
C VAL A 174 -2.37 15.06 9.41
N ALA A 175 -3.06 13.96 9.70
CA ALA A 175 -4.47 13.98 10.05
C ALA A 175 -4.70 13.08 11.28
N VAL A 176 -4.87 13.72 12.43
CA VAL A 176 -4.99 13.04 13.71
C VAL A 176 -6.43 13.09 14.20
N PHE A 177 -7.00 11.92 14.49
CA PHE A 177 -8.32 11.77 15.10
C PHE A 177 -8.24 10.89 16.35
N ARG A 178 -9.31 10.83 17.15
CA ARG A 178 -9.31 10.04 18.38
C ARG A 178 -9.05 8.56 18.04
N GLY A 179 -7.95 8.01 18.54
CA GLY A 179 -7.56 6.62 18.33
C GLY A 179 -6.73 6.35 17.06
N SER A 180 -6.47 7.35 16.21
CA SER A 180 -5.74 7.19 14.94
C SER A 180 -4.39 6.50 15.13
N ARG A 181 -3.63 6.88 16.15
CA ARG A 181 -2.33 6.27 16.44
C ARG A 181 -2.37 4.74 16.55
N PHE A 182 -3.41 4.20 17.16
CA PHE A 182 -3.58 2.75 17.30
C PHE A 182 -4.11 2.13 16.01
N ILE A 183 -5.16 2.74 15.45
CA ILE A 183 -5.94 2.20 14.32
C ILE A 183 -5.14 2.21 13.01
N ILE A 184 -4.36 3.26 12.76
CA ILE A 184 -3.55 3.43 11.54
C ILE A 184 -2.04 3.42 11.83
N ARG A 185 -1.65 2.91 13.00
CA ARG A 185 -0.25 2.57 13.33
C ARG A 185 0.73 3.73 13.08
N GLY A 186 0.39 4.95 13.48
CA GLY A 186 1.25 6.13 13.34
C GLY A 186 1.28 6.77 11.95
N HIS A 187 0.51 6.22 10.98
CA HIS A 187 0.30 6.86 9.68
C HIS A 187 -0.76 7.97 9.70
N ASP A 188 -1.18 8.41 10.90
CA ASP A 188 -1.81 9.73 11.07
C ASP A 188 -0.84 10.89 10.82
N HIS A 189 0.46 10.60 10.70
CA HIS A 189 1.52 11.53 10.31
C HIS A 189 2.11 11.15 8.95
N HIS A 190 1.26 10.79 7.98
CA HIS A 190 1.69 10.24 6.69
C HIS A 190 2.59 11.20 5.88
N ALA A 191 2.36 12.51 5.96
CA ALA A 191 3.27 13.50 5.36
C ALA A 191 4.72 13.33 5.83
N MET A 192 4.91 13.00 7.12
CA MET A 192 6.26 12.75 7.65
C MET A 192 6.86 11.45 7.12
N HIS A 193 6.04 10.45 6.81
CA HIS A 193 6.48 9.25 6.12
C HIS A 193 6.94 9.54 4.68
N HIS A 194 6.29 10.46 3.96
CA HIS A 194 6.73 10.90 2.62
C HIS A 194 7.99 11.76 2.66
N LEU A 195 8.05 12.70 3.59
CA LEU A 195 9.20 13.61 3.73
C LEU A 195 10.44 12.91 4.29
N PHE A 196 10.24 11.97 5.21
CA PHE A 196 11.29 11.27 5.95
C PHE A 196 11.01 9.76 6.02
N PRO A 197 10.98 9.03 4.88
CA PRO A 197 10.61 7.61 4.84
C PRO A 197 11.53 6.69 5.65
N ARG A 198 12.71 7.21 6.00
CA ARG A 198 13.72 6.53 6.82
C ARG A 198 13.46 6.65 8.33
N VAL A 199 12.43 7.38 8.75
CA VAL A 199 11.97 7.45 10.14
C VAL A 199 10.85 6.43 10.33
N PRO A 200 10.94 5.52 11.31
CA PRO A 200 9.95 4.48 11.46
C PRO A 200 8.60 5.04 11.93
N HIS A 201 7.49 4.40 11.54
CA HIS A 201 6.13 4.90 11.81
C HIS A 201 5.86 5.29 13.26
N TYR A 202 6.43 4.56 14.22
CA TYR A 202 6.23 4.81 15.65
C TYR A 202 6.97 6.07 16.17
N ARG A 203 7.86 6.67 15.38
CA ARG A 203 8.55 7.94 15.67
C ARG A 203 8.04 9.15 14.89
N LEU A 204 7.13 8.96 13.92
CA LEU A 204 6.65 10.07 13.07
C LEU A 204 5.96 11.17 13.87
N ARG A 205 5.23 10.83 14.94
CA ARG A 205 4.63 11.82 15.84
C ARG A 205 5.67 12.65 16.59
N ALA A 206 6.74 12.02 17.08
CA ALA A 206 7.81 12.74 17.76
C ALA A 206 8.50 13.69 16.80
N LEU A 207 8.80 13.21 15.58
CA LEU A 207 9.35 14.04 14.52
C LEU A 207 8.43 15.22 14.14
N TRP A 208 7.12 15.00 14.12
CA TRP A 208 6.16 16.07 13.88
C TRP A 208 6.16 17.11 15.01
N ALA A 209 6.28 16.69 16.27
CA ALA A 209 6.39 17.62 17.38
C ALA A 209 7.61 18.56 17.24
N ASP A 210 8.71 18.05 16.70
CA ASP A 210 9.93 18.82 16.50
C ASP A 210 9.88 19.74 15.26
N LEU A 211 9.10 19.37 14.23
CA LEU A 211 9.15 20.03 12.91
C LEU A 211 7.85 20.74 12.49
N ALA A 212 6.76 20.61 13.23
CA ALA A 212 5.45 21.15 12.84
C ALA A 212 5.50 22.65 12.54
N GLU A 213 6.21 23.43 13.38
CA GLU A 213 6.36 24.88 13.23
C GLU A 213 7.04 25.28 11.91
N GLU A 214 7.92 24.45 11.37
CA GLU A 214 8.55 24.69 10.06
C GLU A 214 7.75 24.10 8.89
N MET A 215 7.11 22.95 9.11
CA MET A 215 6.47 22.19 8.04
C MET A 215 5.09 22.73 7.67
N VAL A 216 4.33 23.23 8.64
CA VAL A 216 3.01 23.82 8.36
C VAL A 216 3.14 25.07 7.46
N PRO A 217 4.06 26.03 7.71
CA PRO A 217 4.30 27.14 6.79
C PRO A 217 4.79 26.73 5.39
N LYS A 218 5.49 25.60 5.26
CA LYS A 218 5.90 25.02 3.97
C LYS A 218 4.72 24.41 3.19
N GLY A 219 3.54 24.32 3.81
CA GLY A 219 2.31 23.84 3.18
C GLY A 219 1.90 22.43 3.59
N VAL A 220 2.58 21.79 4.56
CA VAL A 220 2.14 20.49 5.07
C VAL A 220 0.77 20.63 5.71
N ARG A 221 -0.19 19.93 5.11
CA ARG A 221 -1.58 19.91 5.56
C ARG A 221 -1.67 19.20 6.91
N SER A 222 -2.08 19.93 7.95
CA SER A 222 -2.26 19.45 9.31
C SER A 222 -3.73 19.57 9.73
N GLU A 223 -4.31 18.49 10.24
CA GLU A 223 -5.77 18.38 10.44
C GLU A 223 -6.18 17.71 11.75
N GLY A 224 -7.40 18.04 12.18
CA GLY A 224 -8.05 17.44 13.34
C GLY A 224 -7.35 17.80 14.64
N ARG A 225 -6.83 16.79 15.33
CA ARG A 225 -6.12 16.92 16.61
C ARG A 225 -4.60 17.03 16.45
N ALA A 226 -4.12 17.25 15.24
CA ALA A 226 -2.70 17.38 14.96
C ALA A 226 -2.14 18.71 15.52
N LEU A 227 -0.86 18.73 15.87
CA LEU A 227 -0.16 19.99 16.18
C LEU A 227 -0.14 20.87 14.93
N GLY A 228 -0.47 22.15 15.07
CA GLY A 228 -0.56 23.09 13.95
C GLY A 228 -1.73 22.83 13.00
N ALA A 229 -2.78 22.11 13.45
CA ALA A 229 -3.94 21.83 12.61
C ALA A 229 -4.67 23.12 12.20
N THR A 230 -4.97 23.24 10.91
CA THR A 230 -5.65 24.42 10.33
C THR A 230 -7.12 24.15 9.99
N GLY A 231 -7.61 22.94 10.28
CA GLY A 231 -8.98 22.53 9.98
C GLY A 231 -9.33 21.13 10.49
N PRO A 232 -10.59 20.70 10.31
CA PRO A 232 -11.02 19.35 10.66
C PRO A 232 -10.38 18.29 9.74
N VAL A 233 -10.44 17.03 10.14
CA VAL A 233 -10.11 15.91 9.24
C VAL A 233 -11.11 15.91 8.09
N VAL A 234 -10.60 15.96 6.86
CA VAL A 234 -11.42 15.76 5.66
C VAL A 234 -11.46 14.27 5.34
N TRP A 235 -12.67 13.73 5.17
CA TRP A 235 -12.85 12.34 4.76
C TRP A 235 -13.02 12.30 3.27
#